data_AF-A0A0G4KUU6-F1
#
_entry.id   AF-A0A0G4KUU6-F1
#
_cell.length_a   1.000
_cell.length_b   1.000
_cell.length_c   1.000
_cell.angle_alpha   90.00
_cell.angle_beta   90.00
_cell.angle_gamma   90.00
#
_symmetry.space_group_name_H-M   'P 1'
#
loop_
_entity.id
_entity.type
_entity.pdbx_description
1 polymer ?
#
loop_
_entity_poly.entity_id
_entity_poly.type
_entity_poly.pdbx_seq_one_letter_code
_entity_poly.pdbx_strand_id
1 'polypeptide(L)'
;MKPENIDPARTRRLAKAFKDIVAGRRTVSTATDARLYLEAVRAQPNPSTCIETMVASEHGIRGISTSVQTDPSPVFLTAHVIPFLEYLADPGIRAIHEGGLLRQILLAIVNLPDCLELSPDAMA
;
A
#
# COMPACT_ATOMS: atom_id res chain seq x y z
N MET A 1 -13.05 23.69 3.87
CA MET A 1 -12.20 22.57 4.34
C MET A 1 -11.16 23.16 5.27
N LYS A 2 -11.20 22.86 6.58
CA LYS A 2 -10.10 23.27 7.49
C LYS A 2 -8.88 22.44 7.11
N PRO A 3 -7.65 23.00 7.08
CA PRO A 3 -6.47 22.17 6.95
C PRO A 3 -6.48 21.22 8.15
N GLU A 4 -6.60 19.92 7.90
CA GLU A 4 -6.34 18.92 8.93
C GLU A 4 -4.97 19.26 9.51
N ASN A 5 -4.94 19.44 10.83
CA ASN A 5 -3.73 19.79 11.55
C ASN A 5 -2.76 18.61 11.39
N ILE A 6 -1.91 18.66 10.37
CA ILE A 6 -0.87 17.66 10.10
C ILE A 6 0.10 17.77 11.28
N ASP A 7 -0.15 16.98 12.32
CA ASP A 7 0.71 16.92 13.48
C ASP A 7 2.11 16.48 13.01
N PRO A 8 3.13 17.34 13.09
CA PRO A 8 4.46 17.01 12.60
C PRO A 8 5.06 15.80 13.34
N ALA A 9 4.60 15.50 14.57
CA ALA A 9 4.96 14.27 15.26
C ALA A 9 4.33 13.03 14.61
N ARG A 10 3.06 13.11 14.16
CA ARG A 10 2.40 12.04 13.41
C ARG A 10 3.11 11.79 12.08
N THR A 11 3.43 12.84 11.32
CA THR A 11 4.15 12.71 10.04
C THR A 11 5.51 12.04 10.22
N ARG A 12 6.27 12.40 11.27
CA ARG A 12 7.55 11.75 11.59
C ARG A 12 7.38 10.27 11.94
N ARG A 13 6.33 9.92 12.70
CA ARG A 13 6.02 8.52 13.06
C ARG A 13 5.65 7.70 11.82
N LEU A 14 4.84 8.27 10.92
CA LEU A 14 4.47 7.65 9.64
C LEU A 14 5.70 7.45 8.75
N ALA A 15 6.55 8.47 8.59
CA ALA A 15 7.79 8.34 7.83
C ALA A 15 8.73 7.27 8.40
N LYS A 16 8.82 7.17 9.73
CA LYS A 16 9.57 6.09 10.38
C LYS A 16 8.96 4.72 10.10
N ALA A 17 7.64 4.58 10.25
CA ALA A 17 6.93 3.33 10.00
C ALA A 17 7.13 2.83 8.56
N PHE A 18 7.02 3.72 7.57
CA PHE A 18 7.31 3.41 6.18
C PHE A 18 8.74 2.87 6.01
N LYS A 19 9.74 3.59 6.52
CA LYS A 19 11.15 3.17 6.42
C LYS A 19 11.43 1.85 7.14
N ASP A 20 10.78 1.61 8.28
CA ASP A 20 10.95 0.36 9.03
C ASP A 20 10.32 -0.82 8.29
N ILE A 21 9.18 -0.63 7.64
CA ILE A 21 8.51 -1.69 6.87
C ILE A 21 9.28 -2.00 5.57
N VAL A 22 9.63 -0.97 4.79
CA VAL A 22 10.41 -1.15 3.55
C VAL A 22 11.76 -1.80 3.83
N ALA A 23 12.38 -1.51 4.98
CA ALA A 23 13.65 -2.15 5.37
C ALA A 23 13.49 -3.53 6.03
N GLY A 24 12.26 -4.05 6.17
CA GLY A 24 12.00 -5.34 6.82
C GLY A 24 12.16 -5.36 8.34
N ARG A 25 12.37 -4.20 8.98
CA ARG A 25 12.46 -4.09 10.46
C ARG A 25 11.10 -4.21 11.14
N ARG A 26 10.01 -3.99 10.40
CA ARG A 26 8.63 -4.16 10.84
C ARG A 26 7.84 -4.86 9.74
N THR A 27 6.95 -5.77 10.12
CA THR A 27 6.03 -6.44 9.19
C THR A 27 4.62 -5.91 9.35
N VAL A 28 3.84 -6.00 8.28
CA VAL A 28 2.39 -5.81 8.33
C VAL A 28 1.77 -7.15 8.72
N SER A 29 1.09 -7.23 9.86
CA SER A 29 0.50 -8.49 10.34
C SER A 29 -0.89 -8.33 10.96
N THR A 30 -1.30 -7.08 11.21
CA THR A 30 -2.62 -6.76 11.79
C THR A 30 -3.32 -5.70 10.95
N ALA A 31 -4.64 -5.59 11.09
CA ALA A 31 -5.41 -4.54 10.41
C ALA A 31 -4.92 -3.14 10.81
N THR A 32 -4.46 -2.97 12.06
CA THR A 32 -3.85 -1.71 12.52
C THR A 32 -2.54 -1.41 11.79
N ASP A 33 -1.67 -2.41 11.59
CA ASP A 33 -0.44 -2.24 10.82
C ASP A 33 -0.74 -1.93 9.35
N ALA A 34 -1.75 -2.59 8.77
CA ALA A 34 -2.19 -2.38 7.40
C ALA A 34 -2.64 -0.92 7.18
N ARG A 35 -3.50 -0.40 8.07
CA ARG A 35 -3.92 1.01 8.04
C ARG A 35 -2.74 1.95 8.17
N LEU A 36 -1.86 1.68 9.14
CA LEU A 36 -0.67 2.49 9.39
C LEU A 36 0.23 2.52 8.16
N TYR A 37 0.45 1.39 7.50
CA TYR A 37 1.32 1.31 6.34
C TYR A 37 0.75 2.07 5.14
N LEU A 38 -0.53 1.86 4.80
CA LEU A 38 -1.20 2.59 3.71
C LEU A 38 -1.27 4.10 3.97
N GLU A 39 -1.41 4.52 5.23
CA GLU A 39 -1.31 5.92 5.61
C GLU A 39 0.14 6.44 5.49
N ALA A 40 1.12 5.66 5.92
CA ALA A 40 2.52 6.04 5.89
C ALA A 40 3.08 6.23 4.48
N VAL A 41 2.58 5.46 3.50
CA VAL A 41 2.89 5.63 2.08
C VAL A 41 2.33 6.96 1.57
N ARG A 42 1.04 7.23 1.79
CA ARG A 42 0.37 8.45 1.33
C ARG A 42 0.90 9.73 2.01
N ALA A 43 1.44 9.60 3.21
CA ALA A 43 2.01 10.72 3.96
C ALA A 43 3.45 11.10 3.56
N GLN A 44 4.08 10.40 2.60
CA GLN A 44 5.41 10.76 2.13
C GLN A 44 5.40 12.07 1.32
N PRO A 45 6.40 12.95 1.50
CA PRO A 45 6.44 14.26 0.86
C PRO A 45 6.73 14.18 -0.65
N ASN A 46 7.40 13.13 -1.12
CA ASN A 46 7.65 12.90 -2.54
C ASN A 46 7.03 11.56 -2.96
N PRO A 47 5.87 11.60 -3.65
CA PRO A 47 5.18 10.40 -4.08
C PRO A 47 6.00 9.49 -4.99
N SER A 48 6.72 10.05 -5.95
CA SER A 48 7.49 9.28 -6.92
C SER A 48 8.60 8.46 -6.26
N THR A 49 9.43 9.13 -5.46
CA THR A 49 10.51 8.46 -4.72
C THR A 49 9.96 7.46 -3.70
N CYS A 50 8.82 7.75 -3.07
CA CYS A 50 8.17 6.82 -2.15
C CYS A 50 7.78 5.52 -2.85
N ILE A 51 7.11 5.62 -3.99
CA ILE A 51 6.64 4.46 -4.75
C ILE A 51 7.82 3.66 -5.31
N GLU A 52 8.84 4.31 -5.87
CA GLU A 52 10.07 3.64 -6.32
C GLU A 52 10.74 2.87 -5.18
N THR A 53 10.89 3.50 -4.01
CA THR A 53 11.50 2.89 -2.82
C THR A 53 10.68 1.69 -2.32
N MET A 54 9.35 1.82 -2.34
CA MET A 54 8.44 0.75 -1.93
C MET A 54 8.51 -0.44 -2.89
N VAL A 55 8.50 -0.19 -4.21
CA VAL A 55 8.55 -1.23 -5.24
C VAL A 55 9.91 -1.92 -5.29
N ALA A 56 11.00 -1.19 -5.05
CA ALA A 56 12.35 -1.75 -4.96
C ALA A 56 12.57 -2.65 -3.73
N SER A 57 11.62 -2.69 -2.79
CA SER A 57 11.68 -3.52 -1.59
C SER A 57 10.66 -4.65 -1.64
N GLU A 58 11.13 -5.89 -1.45
CA GLU A 58 10.27 -7.05 -1.28
C GLU A 58 9.30 -6.87 -0.10
N HIS A 59 9.78 -6.36 1.04
CA HIS A 59 8.95 -6.09 2.21
C HIS A 59 7.95 -4.96 1.96
N GLY A 60 8.33 -3.97 1.15
CA GLY A 60 7.47 -2.87 0.75
C GLY A 60 6.26 -3.34 -0.06
N ILE A 61 6.51 -4.12 -1.12
CA ILE A 61 5.45 -4.72 -1.95
C ILE A 61 4.62 -5.74 -1.17
N ARG A 62 5.29 -6.63 -0.43
CA ARG A 62 4.58 -7.64 0.39
C ARG A 62 3.70 -6.99 1.44
N GLY A 63 4.12 -5.87 2.03
CA GLY A 63 3.31 -5.09 2.96
C GLY A 63 2.00 -4.60 2.34
N ILE A 64 1.99 -4.25 1.05
CA ILE A 64 0.75 -3.83 0.35
C ILE A 64 -0.19 -5.02 0.19
N SER A 65 0.31 -6.13 -0.36
CA SER A 65 -0.48 -7.35 -0.51
C SER A 65 -1.08 -7.82 0.83
N THR A 66 -0.26 -7.85 1.87
CA THR A 66 -0.67 -8.27 3.23
C THR A 66 -1.68 -7.29 3.82
N SER A 67 -1.56 -5.98 3.53
CA SER A 67 -2.52 -4.98 4.02
C SER A 67 -3.93 -5.23 3.48
N VAL A 68 -4.05 -5.60 2.20
CA VAL A 68 -5.33 -5.91 1.57
C VAL A 68 -5.88 -7.27 2.06
N GLN A 69 -5.00 -8.26 2.27
CA GLN A 69 -5.36 -9.58 2.81
C GLN A 69 -5.92 -9.51 4.23
N THR A 70 -5.35 -8.64 5.06
CA THR A 70 -5.64 -8.63 6.48
C THR A 70 -7.05 -8.10 6.78
N ASP A 71 -7.61 -7.26 5.92
CA ASP A 71 -8.97 -6.71 6.08
C ASP A 71 -9.62 -6.53 4.70
N PRO A 72 -10.27 -7.57 4.15
CA PRO A 72 -10.97 -7.50 2.87
C PRO A 72 -12.34 -6.82 2.97
N SER A 73 -12.69 -6.23 4.13
CA SER A 73 -14.01 -5.64 4.31
C SER A 73 -14.23 -4.46 3.36
N PRO A 74 -15.44 -4.29 2.81
CA PRO A 74 -15.75 -3.14 1.94
C PRO A 74 -15.44 -1.79 2.59
N VAL A 75 -15.60 -1.71 3.91
CA VAL A 75 -15.28 -0.52 4.71
C VAL A 75 -13.79 -0.21 4.65
N PHE A 76 -12.93 -1.20 4.87
CA PHE A 76 -11.48 -1.01 4.82
C PHE A 76 -11.00 -0.68 3.40
N LEU A 77 -11.49 -1.44 2.41
CA LEU A 77 -11.12 -1.21 1.01
C LEU A 77 -11.46 0.21 0.58
N THR A 78 -12.68 0.67 0.89
CA THR A 78 -13.13 2.02 0.53
C THR A 78 -12.39 3.11 1.29
N ALA A 79 -12.09 2.90 2.59
CA ALA A 79 -11.45 3.91 3.41
C ALA A 79 -9.93 4.02 3.20
N HIS A 80 -9.26 2.94 2.80
CA HIS A 80 -7.79 2.87 2.81
C HIS A 80 -7.19 2.43 1.48
N VAL A 81 -7.79 1.47 0.78
CA VAL A 81 -7.25 0.94 -0.48
C VAL A 81 -7.61 1.85 -1.65
N ILE A 82 -8.86 2.30 -1.76
CA ILE A 82 -9.29 3.22 -2.84
C ILE A 82 -8.46 4.52 -2.81
N PRO A 83 -8.31 5.24 -1.68
CA PRO A 83 -7.47 6.44 -1.65
C PRO A 83 -6.00 6.18 -1.96
N PHE A 84 -5.51 4.97 -1.68
CA PHE A 84 -4.16 4.57 -2.09
C PHE A 84 -4.08 4.37 -3.61
N LEU A 85 -5.06 3.73 -4.23
CA LEU A 85 -5.11 3.59 -5.69
C LEU A 85 -5.28 4.94 -6.40
N GLU A 86 -6.09 5.85 -5.85
CA GLU A 86 -6.21 7.23 -6.35
C GLU A 86 -4.88 7.97 -6.29
N TYR A 87 -4.16 7.83 -5.18
CA TYR A 87 -2.81 8.37 -5.02
C TYR A 87 -1.86 7.83 -6.11
N LEU A 88 -1.90 6.54 -6.41
CA LEU A 88 -1.10 5.94 -7.48
C LEU A 88 -1.53 6.36 -8.89
N ALA A 89 -2.78 6.79 -9.06
CA ALA A 89 -3.31 7.27 -10.33
C ALA A 89 -2.91 8.72 -10.63
N ASP A 90 -2.20 9.40 -9.72
CA ASP A 90 -1.64 10.72 -9.95
C ASP A 90 -0.76 10.73 -11.22
N PRO A 91 -0.93 11.71 -12.13
CA PRO A 91 -0.18 11.76 -13.39
C PRO A 91 1.35 11.74 -13.19
N GLY A 92 1.84 12.34 -12.10
CA GLY A 92 3.26 12.33 -11.76
C GLY A 92 3.78 10.95 -11.36
N ILE A 93 2.93 10.10 -10.76
CA ILE A 93 3.26 8.71 -10.44
C ILE A 93 3.10 7.81 -11.66
N ARG A 94 2.06 8.02 -12.47
CA ARG A 94 1.83 7.27 -13.71
C ARG A 94 2.94 7.48 -14.74
N ALA A 95 3.54 8.66 -14.78
CA ALA A 95 4.66 8.96 -15.66
C ALA A 95 5.94 8.18 -15.28
N ILE A 96 6.02 7.64 -14.06
CA ILE A 96 7.18 6.88 -13.59
C ILE A 96 7.21 5.52 -14.29
N HIS A 97 8.32 5.24 -14.97
CA HIS A 97 8.55 4.01 -15.70
C HIS A 97 7.39 3.61 -16.63
N GLU A 98 6.76 4.59 -17.30
CA GLU A 98 5.65 4.36 -18.25
C GLU A 98 4.46 3.58 -17.64
N GLY A 99 4.22 3.73 -16.33
CA GLY A 99 3.17 3.02 -15.61
C GLY A 99 3.53 1.58 -15.23
N GLY A 100 4.76 1.14 -15.44
CA GLY A 100 5.26 -0.18 -15.04
C GLY A 100 5.17 -0.41 -13.53
N LEU A 101 5.44 0.62 -12.71
CA LEU A 101 5.31 0.53 -11.25
C LEU A 101 3.85 0.33 -10.81
N LEU A 102 2.91 1.05 -11.42
CA LEU A 102 1.48 0.89 -11.13
C LEU A 102 1.03 -0.54 -11.44
N ARG A 103 1.47 -1.10 -12.57
CA ARG A 103 1.17 -2.49 -12.94
C ARG A 103 1.71 -3.48 -11.92
N GLN A 104 2.94 -3.31 -11.44
CA GLN A 104 3.53 -4.20 -10.43
C GLN A 104 2.75 -4.15 -9.11
N ILE A 105 2.34 -2.96 -8.66
CA ILE A 105 1.55 -2.81 -7.43
C ILE A 105 0.17 -3.45 -7.57
N LEU A 106 -0.51 -3.22 -8.70
CA LEU A 106 -1.81 -3.85 -8.97
C LEU A 106 -1.69 -5.37 -9.03
N LEU A 107 -0.65 -5.90 -9.66
CA LEU A 107 -0.37 -7.34 -9.63
C LEU A 107 -0.10 -7.82 -8.21
N ALA A 108 0.64 -7.09 -7.37
CA ALA A 108 0.86 -7.51 -5.98
C ALA A 108 -0.43 -7.51 -5.14
N ILE A 109 -1.38 -6.63 -5.44
CA ILE A 109 -2.71 -6.63 -4.80
C ILE A 109 -3.55 -7.83 -5.28
N VAL A 110 -3.50 -8.15 -6.57
CA VAL A 110 -4.34 -9.17 -7.22
C VAL A 110 -3.77 -10.60 -7.12
N ASN A 111 -2.45 -10.80 -7.25
CA ASN A 111 -1.76 -12.10 -7.21
C ASN A 111 -1.57 -12.67 -5.80
N LEU A 112 -2.46 -12.31 -4.90
CA LEU A 112 -2.53 -12.91 -3.59
C LEU A 112 -3.05 -14.35 -3.78
N PRO A 113 -2.26 -15.39 -3.43
CA PRO A 113 -2.56 -16.78 -3.80
C PRO A 113 -3.96 -17.20 -3.34
N ASP A 114 -4.43 -16.72 -2.19
CA ASP A 114 -5.76 -17.03 -1.66
C ASP A 114 -6.93 -16.39 -2.46
N CYS A 115 -6.71 -15.35 -3.28
CA CYS A 115 -7.77 -14.77 -4.12
C CYS A 115 -7.89 -15.43 -5.50
N LEU A 116 -6.84 -16.10 -5.98
CA LEU A 116 -6.84 -16.78 -7.29
C LEU A 116 -7.00 -18.30 -7.18
N GLU A 117 -6.94 -18.87 -5.98
CA GLU A 117 -7.37 -20.23 -5.68
C GLU A 117 -8.92 -20.33 -5.64
N LEU A 118 -9.58 -19.96 -6.73
CA LEU A 118 -10.83 -20.60 -7.07
C LEU A 118 -10.48 -22.03 -7.49
N SER A 119 -10.62 -22.93 -6.52
CA SER A 119 -10.48 -24.37 -6.67
C SER A 119 -11.09 -24.87 -7.99
N PRO A 120 -10.33 -25.60 -8.83
CA PRO A 120 -10.90 -26.32 -9.96
C PRO A 120 -11.82 -27.50 -9.55
N ASP A 121 -12.00 -27.78 -8.25
CA ASP A 121 -12.82 -28.89 -7.76
C ASP A 121 -14.28 -28.52 -7.44
N ALA A 122 -14.75 -27.31 -7.77
CA ALA A 122 -16.17 -26.94 -7.64
C ALA A 122 -17.04 -27.36 -8.85
N MET A 123 -16.56 -28.28 -9.69
CA MET A 123 -17.32 -28.89 -10.79
C MET A 123 -17.11 -30.42 -10.88
N ALA A 124 -17.33 -31.12 -9.76
CA ALA A 124 -17.58 -32.55 -9.75
C ALA A 124 -18.72 -32.90 -8.79
#